data_AF-A0A927HEW0-F1
#
_entry.id   AF-A0A927HEW0-F1
#
_cell.length_a   1.000
_cell.length_b   1.000
_cell.length_c   1.000
_cell.angle_alpha   90.00
_cell.angle_beta   90.00
_cell.angle_gamma   90.00
#
_symmetry.space_group_name_H-M   'P 1'
#
loop_
_entity.id
_entity.type
_entity.pdbx_description
1 polymer ?
#
loop_
_entity_poly.entity_id
_entity_poly.type
_entity_poly.pdbx_seq_one_letter_code
_entity_poly.pdbx_strand_id
1 'polypeptide(L)'
;MTTISLDTNRAIQKLEERGFSRVQAEGVVELLTESGLVTVDVLDQRLTDFETKVYKAMLIQTGAIAAIVVGMLQFVISQVT
;
A
#
# COMPACT_ATOMS: atom_id res chain seq x y z
N MET A 1 0.44 20.96 4.34
CA MET A 1 1.54 20.09 3.86
C MET A 1 1.26 19.77 2.41
N THR A 2 2.06 20.28 1.49
CA THR A 2 1.92 19.99 0.05
C THR A 2 2.80 18.80 -0.27
N THR A 3 2.21 17.63 -0.49
CA THR A 3 2.96 16.44 -0.91
C THR A 3 3.29 16.58 -2.38
N ILE A 4 4.57 16.74 -2.70
CA ILE A 4 5.05 16.74 -4.09
C ILE A 4 5.36 15.28 -4.44
N SER A 5 4.51 14.67 -5.27
CA SER A 5 4.76 13.32 -5.79
C SER A 5 5.66 13.39 -7.01
N LEU A 6 6.82 12.72 -6.96
CA LEU A 6 7.72 12.61 -8.12
C LEU A 6 7.40 11.32 -8.89
N ASP A 7 7.06 11.45 -10.18
CA ASP A 7 6.99 10.31 -11.10
C ASP A 7 8.41 9.95 -11.53
N THR A 8 8.97 8.93 -10.89
CA THR A 8 10.35 8.44 -11.04
C THR A 8 10.66 8.12 -12.51
N ASN A 9 9.76 7.38 -13.17
CA ASN A 9 9.95 6.92 -14.54
C ASN A 9 9.93 8.08 -15.53
N ARG A 10 8.99 9.01 -15.35
CA ARG A 10 8.91 10.19 -16.20
C ARG A 10 10.08 11.15 -15.97
N ALA A 11 10.60 11.23 -14.74
CA ALA A 11 11.81 11.99 -14.44
C ALA A 11 13.05 11.39 -15.13
N ILE A 12 13.20 10.06 -15.07
CA ILE A 12 14.28 9.34 -15.76
C ILE A 12 14.20 9.57 -17.27
N GLN A 13 13.03 9.38 -17.89
CA GLN A 13 12.83 9.60 -19.32
C GLN A 13 13.20 11.04 -19.74
N LYS A 14 12.79 12.05 -18.98
CA LYS A 14 13.15 13.45 -19.26
C LYS A 14 14.64 13.74 -19.11
N LEU A 15 15.35 13.01 -18.26
CA LEU A 15 16.79 13.14 -18.10
C LEU A 15 17.51 12.44 -19.26
N GLU A 16 17.03 11.27 -19.68
CA GLU A 16 17.52 10.58 -20.89
C GLU A 16 17.32 11.44 -22.14
N GLU A 17 16.16 12.07 -22.30
CA GLU A 17 15.87 13.04 -23.39
C GLU A 17 16.82 14.24 -23.38
N ARG A 18 17.40 14.57 -22.23
CA ARG A 18 18.39 15.65 -22.06
C ARG A 18 19.84 15.17 -22.18
N GLY A 19 20.05 13.92 -22.58
CA GLY A 19 21.36 13.35 -22.84
C GLY A 19 22.04 12.72 -21.61
N PHE A 20 21.33 12.54 -20.51
CA PHE A 20 21.84 11.74 -19.39
C PHE A 20 21.79 10.26 -19.77
N SER A 21 22.79 9.49 -19.39
CA SER A 21 22.67 8.04 -19.46
C SER A 21 21.65 7.56 -18.42
N ARG A 22 21.03 6.40 -18.67
CA ARG A 22 20.06 5.81 -17.75
C ARG A 22 20.55 5.74 -16.30
N VAL A 23 21.80 5.32 -16.10
CA VAL A 23 22.43 5.21 -14.79
C VAL A 23 22.60 6.58 -14.12
N GLN A 24 22.92 7.61 -14.89
CA GLN A 24 23.01 8.98 -14.37
C GLN A 24 21.63 9.54 -14.01
N ALA A 25 20.63 9.25 -14.83
CA ALA A 25 19.25 9.66 -14.59
C ALA A 25 18.68 8.99 -13.33
N GLU A 26 18.90 7.68 -13.17
CA GLU A 26 18.54 6.93 -11.97
C GLU A 26 19.23 7.51 -10.72
N GLY A 27 20.53 7.80 -10.76
CA GLY A 27 21.25 8.40 -9.63
C GLY A 27 20.78 9.81 -9.25
N VAL A 28 20.40 10.64 -10.22
CA VAL A 28 19.81 11.98 -9.94
C VAL A 28 18.44 11.84 -9.27
N VAL A 29 17.62 10.90 -9.72
CA VAL A 29 16.29 10.66 -9.15
C VAL A 29 16.39 10.00 -7.76
N GLU A 30 17.38 9.14 -7.54
CA GLU A 30 17.68 8.53 -6.24
C GLU A 30 18.03 9.61 -5.20
N LEU A 31 18.92 10.55 -5.53
CA LEU A 31 19.25 11.70 -4.66
C LEU A 31 18.04 12.57 -4.32
N LEU A 32 17.14 12.77 -5.29
CA LEU A 32 15.90 13.54 -5.07
C LEU A 32 14.91 12.77 -4.17
N THR A 33 14.86 11.44 -4.29
CA THR A 33 13.99 10.58 -3.49
C THR A 33 14.46 10.44 -2.06
N GLU A 34 15.78 10.30 -1.84
CA GLU A 34 16.40 10.28 -0.50
C GLU A 34 16.18 11.59 0.27
N SER A 35 16.06 12.73 -0.45
CA SER A 35 15.82 14.05 0.15
C SER A 35 14.40 14.26 0.73
N GLY A 36 13.55 13.23 0.70
CA GLY A 36 12.21 13.26 1.31
C GLY A 36 11.08 13.57 0.33
N LEU A 37 11.35 13.55 -0.98
CA LEU A 37 10.29 13.55 -2.00
C LEU A 37 9.74 12.13 -2.11
N VAL A 38 8.45 11.97 -1.81
CA VAL A 38 7.76 10.69 -1.96
C VAL A 38 7.51 10.46 -3.45
N THR A 39 8.11 9.41 -4.01
CA THR A 39 7.82 9.01 -5.39
C THR A 39 6.44 8.37 -5.49
N VAL A 40 5.81 8.46 -6.67
CA VAL A 40 4.50 7.84 -6.92
C VAL A 40 4.56 6.34 -6.67
N ASP A 41 5.65 5.67 -7.08
CA ASP A 41 5.84 4.23 -6.87
C ASP A 41 5.86 3.85 -5.38
N VAL A 42 6.54 4.64 -4.53
CA VAL A 42 6.58 4.41 -3.08
C VAL A 42 5.22 4.69 -2.44
N LEU A 43 4.46 5.65 -2.96
CA LEU A 43 3.11 5.94 -2.50
C LEU A 43 2.15 4.79 -2.82
N ASP A 44 2.20 4.27 -4.05
CA ASP A 44 1.38 3.13 -4.50
C ASP A 44 1.72 1.85 -3.75
N GLN A 45 3.00 1.61 -3.48
CA GLN A 45 3.42 0.46 -2.66
C GLN A 45 2.88 0.57 -1.23
N ARG A 46 2.94 1.75 -0.62
CA ARG A 46 2.37 1.99 0.72
C ARG A 46 0.84 1.87 0.75
N LEU A 47 0.16 2.31 -0.31
CA LEU A 47 -1.28 2.14 -0.47
C LEU A 47 -1.65 0.65 -0.55
N THR A 48 -0.92 -0.12 -1.35
CA THR A 48 -1.14 -1.57 -1.50
C THR A 48 -0.91 -2.32 -0.19
N ASP A 49 0.14 -1.97 0.56
CA ASP A 49 0.40 -2.53 1.89
C ASP A 49 -0.70 -2.18 2.90
N PHE A 50 -1.24 -0.95 2.81
CA PHE A 50 -2.34 -0.51 3.65
C PHE A 50 -3.63 -1.27 3.32
N GLU A 51 -3.98 -1.39 2.05
CA GLU A 51 -5.13 -2.19 1.60
C GLU A 51 -5.02 -3.65 2.08
N THR A 52 -3.85 -4.26 1.92
CA THR A 52 -3.63 -5.66 2.35
C THR A 52 -3.84 -5.82 3.86
N LYS A 53 -3.37 -4.87 4.67
CA LYS A 53 -3.58 -4.88 6.12
C LYS A 53 -5.05 -4.70 6.49
N VAL A 54 -5.74 -3.77 5.83
CA VAL A 54 -7.17 -3.53 6.04
C VAL A 54 -7.99 -4.76 5.67
N TYR A 55 -7.76 -5.35 4.49
CA TYR A 55 -8.46 -6.57 4.07
C TYR A 55 -8.21 -7.75 5.03
N LYS A 56 -6.97 -7.95 5.48
CA LYS A 56 -6.67 -8.97 6.51
C LYS A 56 -7.41 -8.71 7.81
N ALA A 57 -7.42 -7.47 8.29
CA ALA A 57 -8.13 -7.10 9.51
C ALA A 57 -9.65 -7.32 9.38
N MET A 58 -10.23 -6.93 8.24
CA MET A 58 -11.65 -7.15 7.94
C MET A 58 -12.01 -8.64 7.87
N LEU A 59 -11.17 -9.48 7.25
CA LEU A 59 -11.39 -10.92 7.21
C LEU A 59 -11.34 -11.56 8.60
N ILE A 60 -10.38 -11.17 9.43
CA ILE A 60 -10.28 -11.66 10.83
C ILE A 60 -11.51 -11.24 11.63
N GLN A 61 -11.92 -9.97 11.53
CA GLN A 61 -13.09 -9.46 12.22
C GLN A 61 -14.37 -10.16 11.76
N THR A 62 -14.54 -10.35 10.45
CA THR A 62 -15.71 -11.04 9.88
C THR A 62 -15.75 -12.51 10.33
N GLY A 63 -14.61 -13.19 10.31
CA GLY A 63 -14.50 -14.57 10.82
C GLY A 63 -14.83 -14.68 12.31
N ALA A 64 -14.36 -13.73 13.13
CA ALA A 64 -14.67 -13.69 14.55
C ALA A 64 -16.18 -13.48 14.81
N ILE A 65 -16.81 -12.54 14.09
CA ILE A 65 -18.26 -12.31 14.19
C ILE A 65 -19.03 -13.56 13.77
N ALA A 66 -18.65 -14.20 12.67
CA ALA A 66 -19.30 -15.42 12.20
C ALA A 66 -19.18 -16.56 13.23
N ALA A 67 -18.01 -16.75 13.84
CA ALA A 67 -17.80 -17.75 14.88
C ALA A 67 -18.66 -17.47 16.13
N ILE A 68 -18.77 -16.22 16.55
CA ILE A 68 -19.62 -15.81 17.67
C ILE A 68 -21.10 -16.11 17.36
N VAL A 69 -21.58 -15.76 16.17
CA VAL A 69 -22.98 -16.00 15.76
C VAL A 69 -23.29 -17.49 15.73
N VAL A 70 -22.40 -18.31 15.16
CA VAL A 70 -22.57 -19.78 15.13
C VAL A 70 -22.56 -20.35 16.55
N GLY A 71 -21.65 -19.90 17.42
CA GLY A 71 -21.60 -20.31 18.82
C GLY A 71 -22.87 -19.95 19.59
N MET A 72 -23.41 -18.75 19.38
CA MET A 72 -24.68 -18.33 19.96
C MET A 72 -25.86 -19.18 19.47
N LEU A 73 -25.91 -19.50 18.18
CA LEU A 73 -26.96 -20.36 17.62
C LEU A 73 -26.91 -21.78 18.20
N GLN A 74 -25.71 -22.38 18.29
CA GLN A 74 -25.54 -23.69 18.90
C GLN A 74 -25.93 -23.69 20.39
N PHE A 75 -25.55 -22.64 21.13
CA PHE A 75 -25.97 -22.48 22.51
C PHE A 75 -27.49 -22.42 22.64
N VAL A 76 -28.18 -21.60 21.85
CA VAL A 76 -29.65 -21.49 21.89
C VAL A 76 -30.31 -22.83 21.56
N ILE A 77 -29.84 -23.55 20.54
CA ILE A 77 -30.40 -24.88 20.18
C ILE A 77 -30.22 -25.87 21.33
N SER A 78 -29.07 -25.85 22.01
CA SER A 78 -28.78 -26.74 23.15
C SER A 78 -29.67 -26.50 24.39
N GLN A 79 -30.27 -25.31 24.52
CA GLN A 79 -31.15 -24.97 25.64
C GLN A 79 -32.61 -25.35 25.39
N VAL A 80 -32.98 -25.64 24.14
CA VAL A 80 -34.36 -25.91 23.71
C VAL A 80 -34.61 -27.41 23.44
N THR A 81 -33.54 -28.21 23.37
CA THR A 81 -33.59 -29.68 23.15
C THR A 81 -33.35 -30.41 24.47
#